data_AF-A0A4P5ZGP5-F1
#
_entry.id   AF-A0A4P5ZGP5-F1
#
_cell.length_a   1.000
_cell.length_b   1.000
_cell.length_c   1.000
_cell.angle_alpha   90.00
_cell.angle_beta   90.00
_cell.angle_gamma   90.00
#
_symmetry.space_group_name_H-M   'P 1'
#
loop_
_entity.id
_entity.type
_entity.pdbx_description
1 polymer ?
#
loop_
_entity_poly.entity_id
_entity_poly.type
_entity_poly.pdbx_seq_one_letter_code
_entity_poly.pdbx_strand_id
1 'polypeptide(L)'
;MNLTEVIEILGEPYYKSNNCLIYNLDCLEVLKKIPSDSLQLTVTSPPYNIGKEYEECLPLNQYLSWCIEWIQEIYRVTNPNGAFWLNLGYTSIPGVAKAIPIPYLLWDKIPFYLIQEII
;
A
#
# COMPACT_ATOMS: atom_id res chain seq x y z
N MET A 1 -7.99 -9.43 13.56
CA MET A 1 -6.76 -10.20 13.85
C MET A 1 -6.10 -9.65 15.10
N ASN A 2 -5.61 -10.51 15.99
CA ASN A 2 -4.86 -10.10 17.19
C ASN A 2 -3.34 -10.31 17.00
N LEU A 3 -2.51 -9.74 17.89
CA LEU A 3 -1.06 -9.80 17.75
C LEU A 3 -0.47 -11.22 17.85
N THR A 4 -1.12 -12.13 18.56
CA THR A 4 -0.68 -13.52 18.68
C THR A 4 -0.83 -14.24 17.34
N GLU A 5 -1.98 -14.08 16.68
CA GLU A 5 -2.24 -14.62 15.33
C GLU A 5 -1.21 -14.12 14.32
N VAL A 6 -0.83 -12.84 14.39
CA VAL A 6 0.19 -12.26 13.50
C VAL A 6 1.55 -12.93 13.70
N ILE A 7 1.96 -13.19 14.95
CA ILE A 7 3.23 -13.87 15.26
C ILE A 7 3.20 -15.33 14.78
N GLU A 8 2.07 -16.01 14.89
CA GLU A 8 1.92 -17.39 14.39
C GLU A 8 2.08 -17.45 12.85
N ILE A 9 1.58 -16.45 12.13
CA ILE A 9 1.65 -16.38 10.66
C ILE A 9 3.03 -15.93 10.16
N LEU A 10 3.60 -14.89 10.77
CA LEU A 10 4.80 -14.19 10.27
C LEU A 10 6.08 -14.57 11.01
N GLY A 11 5.98 -15.28 12.12
CA GLY A 11 7.09 -15.62 12.99
C GLY A 11 7.49 -14.47 13.92
N GLU A 12 8.71 -14.56 14.44
CA GLU A 12 9.25 -13.61 15.41
C GLU A 12 9.42 -12.20 14.78
N PRO A 13 8.86 -11.15 15.39
CA PRO A 13 9.01 -9.78 14.91
C PRO A 13 10.42 -9.24 15.21
N TYR A 14 10.84 -8.25 14.43
CA TYR A 14 12.07 -7.49 14.73
C TYR A 14 11.93 -6.70 16.03
N TYR A 15 10.73 -6.18 16.31
CA TYR A 15 10.40 -5.50 17.56
C TYR A 15 8.97 -5.82 18.01
N LYS A 16 8.80 -5.99 19.32
CA LYS A 16 7.51 -6.28 19.96
C LYS A 16 7.29 -5.37 21.16
N SER A 17 6.09 -4.79 21.24
CA SER A 17 5.55 -4.17 22.44
C SER A 17 4.14 -4.71 22.72
N ASN A 18 3.45 -4.18 23.73
CA ASN A 18 2.12 -4.66 24.12
C ASN A 18 1.08 -4.55 23.00
N ASN A 19 1.17 -3.51 22.16
CA ASN A 19 0.18 -3.19 21.13
C ASN A 19 0.81 -2.99 19.74
N CYS A 20 2.07 -3.39 19.53
CA CYS A 20 2.78 -3.16 18.28
C CYS A 20 3.76 -4.29 17.98
N LEU A 21 3.79 -4.68 16.70
CA LEU A 21 4.79 -5.57 16.13
C LEU A 21 5.40 -4.84 14.93
N ILE A 22 6.73 -4.89 14.82
CA ILE A 22 7.46 -4.37 13.67
C ILE A 22 8.21 -5.54 13.03
N TYR A 23 8.01 -5.69 11.73
CA TYR A 23 8.68 -6.69 10.91
C TYR A 23 9.55 -5.98 9.86
N ASN A 24 10.75 -6.52 9.61
CA ASN A 24 11.57 -6.12 8.47
C ASN A 24 11.48 -7.20 7.41
N LEU A 25 10.42 -7.14 6.61
CA LEU A 25 10.07 -8.11 5.58
C LEU A 25 9.58 -7.38 4.33
N ASP A 26 9.55 -8.08 3.20
CA ASP A 26 8.84 -7.62 2.01
C ASP A 26 7.33 -7.57 2.29
N CYS A 27 6.70 -6.41 2.06
CA CYS A 27 5.30 -6.20 2.42
C CYS A 27 4.34 -7.02 1.57
N LEU A 28 4.65 -7.27 0.30
CA LEU A 28 3.79 -8.03 -0.59
C LEU A 28 3.82 -9.52 -0.22
N GLU A 29 4.99 -10.06 0.11
CA GLU A 29 5.13 -11.43 0.62
C GLU A 29 4.46 -11.62 1.98
N VAL A 30 4.44 -10.58 2.82
CA VAL A 30 3.68 -10.59 4.08
C VAL A 30 2.18 -10.58 3.80
N LEU A 31 1.69 -9.65 2.98
CA LEU A 31 0.27 -9.49 2.69
C LEU A 31 -0.35 -10.80 2.16
N LYS A 32 0.34 -11.51 1.26
CA LYS A 32 -0.09 -12.82 0.72
C LYS A 32 -0.35 -13.88 1.80
N LYS A 33 0.33 -13.79 2.96
CA LYS A 33 0.16 -14.71 4.09
C LYS A 33 -0.97 -14.30 5.02
N ILE A 34 -1.36 -13.03 5.01
CA ILE A 34 -2.44 -12.51 5.85
C ILE A 34 -3.79 -12.98 5.27
N PRO A 35 -4.65 -13.61 6.08
CA PRO A 35 -6.01 -13.97 5.68
C PRO A 35 -6.83 -12.76 5.18
N SER A 36 -7.80 -13.04 4.31
CA SER A 36 -8.72 -12.01 3.81
C SER A 36 -9.54 -11.38 4.95
N ASP A 37 -10.08 -10.18 4.72
CA ASP A 37 -11.00 -9.47 5.63
C ASP A 37 -10.50 -9.28 7.08
N SER A 38 -9.18 -9.28 7.27
CA SER A 38 -8.53 -9.36 8.59
C SER A 38 -8.04 -8.03 9.15
N LEU A 39 -7.87 -7.02 8.28
CA LEU A 39 -7.38 -5.69 8.63
C LEU A 39 -8.50 -4.66 8.62
N GLN A 40 -8.57 -3.84 9.66
CA GLN A 40 -9.54 -2.75 9.76
C GLN A 40 -9.05 -1.45 9.09
N LEU A 41 -7.75 -1.22 9.11
CA LEU A 41 -7.14 0.00 8.59
C LEU A 41 -5.74 -0.32 8.05
N THR A 42 -5.45 0.16 6.85
CA THR A 42 -4.10 0.24 6.31
C THR A 42 -3.74 1.70 6.07
N VAL A 43 -2.61 2.13 6.61
CA VAL A 43 -2.05 3.48 6.38
C VAL A 43 -0.66 3.31 5.78
N THR A 44 -0.40 3.94 4.64
CA THR A 44 0.89 3.77 3.96
C THR A 44 1.29 4.98 3.11
N SER A 45 2.59 5.04 2.83
CA SER A 45 3.31 6.04 2.03
C SER A 45 4.38 5.28 1.24
N PRO A 46 4.03 4.55 0.16
CA PRO A 46 4.98 3.72 -0.57
C PRO A 46 6.01 4.60 -1.31
N PRO A 47 7.03 4.02 -1.96
CA PRO A 47 7.81 4.73 -2.98
C PRO A 47 6.93 5.45 -4.02
N TYR A 48 7.28 6.70 -4.35
CA TYR A 48 6.49 7.59 -5.23
C TYR A 48 7.01 7.64 -6.66
N ASN A 49 8.10 6.93 -6.96
CA ASN A 49 8.71 6.93 -8.29
C ASN A 49 9.18 8.32 -8.71
N ILE A 50 9.77 9.06 -7.77
CA ILE A 50 10.25 10.45 -7.94
C ILE A 50 11.77 10.57 -7.81
N GLY A 51 12.49 9.43 -7.78
CA GLY A 51 13.95 9.39 -7.82
C GLY A 51 14.62 9.73 -6.50
N LYS A 52 13.97 9.39 -5.39
CA LYS A 52 14.66 9.42 -4.08
C LYS A 52 15.76 8.37 -4.06
N GLU A 53 16.74 8.53 -3.17
CA GLU A 53 17.94 7.67 -3.10
C GLU A 53 17.64 6.17 -2.93
N TYR A 54 16.47 5.83 -2.41
CA TYR A 54 16.00 4.46 -2.20
C TYR A 54 15.06 3.95 -3.31
N GLU A 55 14.83 4.72 -4.37
CA GLU A 55 13.90 4.39 -5.45
C GLU A 55 14.64 4.09 -6.76
N GLU A 56 14.23 3.02 -7.43
CA GLU A 56 14.51 2.85 -8.85
C GLU A 56 13.34 3.45 -9.65
N CYS A 57 13.63 4.45 -10.48
CA CYS A 57 12.61 5.08 -11.30
C CYS A 57 12.12 4.12 -12.40
N LEU A 58 10.89 3.65 -12.25
CA LEU A 58 10.20 2.83 -13.23
C LEU A 58 9.48 3.71 -14.27
N PRO A 59 9.31 3.20 -15.51
CA PRO A 59 8.33 3.75 -16.44
C PRO A 59 6.95 3.86 -15.77
N LEU A 60 6.21 4.95 -16.02
CA LEU A 60 4.96 5.24 -15.32
C LEU A 60 3.96 4.07 -15.35
N ASN A 61 3.82 3.39 -16.49
CA ASN A 61 2.95 2.23 -16.61
C ASN A 61 3.40 1.06 -15.72
N GLN A 62 4.70 0.81 -15.60
CA GLN A 62 5.24 -0.23 -14.73
C GLN A 62 5.04 0.13 -13.26
N TYR A 63 5.24 1.41 -12.90
CA TYR A 63 4.95 1.89 -11.56
C TYR A 63 3.48 1.74 -11.18
N LEU A 64 2.54 2.12 -12.07
CA LEU A 64 1.12 1.95 -11.82
C LEU A 64 0.73 0.46 -11.71
N SER A 65 1.29 -0.41 -12.55
CA SER A 65 1.08 -1.86 -12.45
C SER A 65 1.57 -2.42 -11.11
N TRP A 66 2.75 -2.00 -10.66
CA TRP A 66 3.29 -2.36 -9.36
C TRP A 66 2.38 -1.87 -8.23
N CYS A 67 1.86 -0.63 -8.31
CA CYS A 67 0.87 -0.12 -7.38
C CYS A 67 -0.39 -0.99 -7.32
N ILE A 68 -0.94 -1.33 -8.47
CA ILE A 68 -2.16 -2.14 -8.56
C ILE A 68 -1.95 -3.51 -7.88
N GLU A 69 -0.79 -4.14 -8.06
CA GLU A 69 -0.49 -5.46 -7.47
C GLU A 69 -0.57 -5.45 -5.94
N TRP A 70 0.15 -4.55 -5.27
CA TRP A 70 0.11 -4.51 -3.81
C TRP A 70 -1.19 -3.92 -3.26
N ILE A 71 -1.87 -3.02 -3.99
CA ILE A 71 -3.19 -2.52 -3.59
C ILE A 71 -4.24 -3.63 -3.65
N GLN A 72 -4.16 -4.55 -4.61
CA GLN A 72 -5.07 -5.71 -4.69
C GLN A 72 -4.95 -6.60 -3.45
N GLU A 73 -3.73 -6.85 -2.99
CA GLU A 73 -3.52 -7.61 -1.75
C GLU A 73 -3.99 -6.85 -0.52
N ILE A 74 -3.79 -5.52 -0.45
CA ILE A 74 -4.38 -4.69 0.62
C ILE A 74 -5.90 -4.81 0.60
N TYR A 75 -6.55 -4.74 -0.57
CA TYR A 75 -7.99 -4.89 -0.68
C TYR A 75 -8.46 -6.25 -0.17
N ARG A 76 -7.78 -7.33 -0.58
CA ARG A 76 -8.10 -8.69 -0.14
C ARG A 76 -8.07 -8.84 1.38
N VAL A 77 -7.06 -8.27 2.04
CA VAL A 77 -6.92 -8.36 3.50
C VAL A 77 -7.76 -7.34 4.27
N THR A 78 -8.29 -6.32 3.59
CA THR A 78 -9.10 -5.27 4.22
C THR A 78 -10.52 -5.79 4.45
N ASN A 79 -11.02 -5.64 5.66
CA ASN A 79 -12.40 -5.97 6.01
C ASN A 79 -13.41 -5.16 5.16
N PRO A 80 -14.63 -5.66 4.90
CA PRO A 80 -15.65 -4.90 4.17
C PRO A 80 -16.00 -3.52 4.78
N ASN A 81 -15.79 -3.34 6.09
CA ASN A 81 -15.97 -2.06 6.80
C ASN A 81 -14.63 -1.36 7.10
N GLY A 82 -13.54 -1.83 6.51
CA GLY A 82 -12.19 -1.31 6.70
C GLY A 82 -11.90 -0.08 5.84
N ALA A 83 -10.75 0.54 6.09
CA ALA A 83 -10.30 1.72 5.35
C ALA A 83 -8.86 1.58 4.88
N PHE A 84 -8.56 2.23 3.76
CA PHE A 84 -7.23 2.30 3.19
C PHE A 84 -6.84 3.77 2.99
N TRP A 85 -5.80 4.19 3.71
CA TRP A 85 -5.26 5.55 3.68
C TRP A 85 -3.93 5.53 2.94
N LEU A 86 -3.96 6.00 1.70
CA LEU A 86 -2.84 6.01 0.79
C LEU A 86 -2.30 7.43 0.62
N ASN A 87 -1.10 7.67 1.16
CA ASN A 87 -0.36 8.88 0.87
C ASN A 87 0.47 8.67 -0.40
N LEU A 88 0.29 9.54 -1.39
CA LEU A 88 1.05 9.54 -2.63
C LEU A 88 1.33 10.98 -3.07
N GLY A 89 2.39 11.14 -3.83
CA GLY A 89 2.76 12.43 -4.42
C GLY A 89 2.12 12.69 -5.78
N TYR A 90 2.80 13.55 -6.52
CA TYR A 90 2.45 13.96 -7.87
C TYR A 90 3.50 13.44 -8.84
N THR A 91 3.09 13.21 -10.09
CA THR A 91 4.01 12.89 -11.19
C THR A 91 3.75 13.79 -12.40
N SER A 92 4.59 13.69 -13.43
CA SER A 92 4.44 14.41 -14.68
C SER A 92 4.21 13.44 -15.85
N ILE A 93 3.44 13.87 -16.83
CA ILE A 93 3.18 13.15 -18.07
C ILE A 93 3.62 14.05 -19.23
N PRO A 94 4.70 13.70 -19.97
CA PRO A 94 5.22 14.53 -21.05
C PRO A 94 4.13 14.93 -22.07
N GLY A 95 4.00 16.22 -22.33
CA GLY A 95 3.00 16.76 -23.27
C GLY A 95 1.55 16.78 -22.78
N VAL A 96 1.27 16.27 -21.57
CA VAL A 96 -0.10 16.16 -21.03
C VAL A 96 -0.26 16.91 -19.70
N ALA A 97 0.58 16.64 -18.71
CA ALA A 97 0.44 17.19 -17.36
C ALA A 97 1.80 17.42 -16.68
N LYS A 98 1.96 18.55 -15.98
CA LYS A 98 3.20 18.85 -15.23
C LYS A 98 3.18 18.32 -13.80
N ALA A 99 2.01 18.25 -13.19
CA ALA A 99 1.81 17.73 -11.84
C ALA A 99 0.39 17.13 -11.77
N ILE A 100 0.31 15.81 -11.83
CA ILE A 100 -0.94 15.05 -11.67
C ILE A 100 -0.84 14.21 -10.39
N PRO A 101 -1.86 14.23 -9.51
CA PRO A 101 -1.89 13.33 -8.36
C PRO A 101 -1.84 11.88 -8.83
N ILE A 102 -0.90 11.09 -8.29
CA ILE A 102 -0.81 9.66 -8.61
C ILE A 102 -2.11 8.91 -8.27
N PRO A 103 -2.84 9.20 -7.15
CA PRO A 103 -4.12 8.54 -6.87
C PRO A 103 -5.14 8.67 -8.02
N TYR A 104 -5.12 9.77 -8.76
CA TYR A 104 -6.04 9.99 -9.89
C TYR A 104 -5.70 9.14 -11.12
N LEU A 105 -4.51 8.53 -11.15
CA LEU A 105 -4.11 7.54 -12.15
C LEU A 105 -4.43 6.10 -11.71
N LEU A 106 -4.84 5.90 -10.45
CA LEU A 106 -5.07 4.57 -9.86
C LEU A 106 -6.53 4.29 -9.53
N TRP A 107 -7.33 5.30 -9.19
CA TRP A 107 -8.68 5.12 -8.62
C TRP A 107 -9.63 4.26 -9.48
N ASP A 108 -9.48 4.29 -10.81
CA ASP A 108 -10.29 3.50 -11.75
C ASP A 108 -9.71 2.10 -12.03
N LYS A 109 -8.56 1.76 -11.44
CA LYS A 109 -7.78 0.53 -11.70
C LYS A 109 -7.66 -0.36 -10.48
N ILE A 110 -8.17 0.08 -9.34
CA ILE A 110 -8.10 -0.63 -8.06
C ILE A 110 -9.53 -0.87 -7.55
N PRO A 111 -9.74 -1.92 -6.74
CA PRO A 111 -11.08 -2.28 -6.25
C PRO A 111 -11.62 -1.36 -5.14
N PHE A 112 -10.79 -0.45 -4.61
CA PHE A 112 -11.21 0.52 -3.60
C PHE A 112 -12.00 1.67 -4.23
N TYR A 113 -13.05 2.11 -3.55
CA TYR A 113 -13.66 3.40 -3.84
C TYR A 113 -12.76 4.55 -3.37
N LEU A 114 -12.55 5.54 -4.23
CA LEU A 114 -11.98 6.82 -3.81
C LEU A 114 -13.05 7.60 -3.04
N ILE A 115 -12.92 7.66 -1.71
CA ILE A 115 -13.89 8.32 -0.84
C ILE A 115 -13.65 9.83 -0.81
N GLN A 116 -12.42 10.23 -0.47
CA GLN A 116 -12.06 11.63 -0.31
C GLN A 116 -10.55 11.79 -0.49
N GLU A 117 -10.17 12.88 -1.15
CA GLU A 117 -8.81 13.38 -1.14
C GLU A 117 -8.59 14.28 0.09
N ILE A 118 -7.46 14.08 0.76
CA ILE A 118 -7.03 14.88 1.92
C ILE A 118 -5.80 15.66 1.46
N ILE A 119 -5.87 17.00 1.55
CA ILE A 119 -4.84 17.95 1.12
C ILE A 119 -4.31 18.71 2.33
#